data_AF-A0A2S7I7B5-F1
#
_entry.id   AF-A0A2S7I7B5-F1
#
_cell.length_a   1.000
_cell.length_b   1.000
_cell.length_c   1.000
_cell.angle_alpha   90.00
_cell.angle_beta   90.00
_cell.angle_gamma   90.00
#
_symmetry.space_group_name_H-M   'P 1'
#
loop_
_entity.id
_entity.type
_entity.pdbx_description
1 polymer ?
#
loop_
_entity_poly.entity_id
_entity_poly.type
_entity_poly.pdbx_seq_one_letter_code
_entity_poly.pdbx_strand_id
1 'polypeptide(L)'
;MEDYNRPIWQLTIGEFVEILDARKQESSENPTQEKVFNEKYVYGLSGLARILGCSKNHAGKLKSKGIFDEAIIQNGRKIIIDSEKALELFKDNS
;
A
#
# COMPACT_ATOMS: atom_id res chain seq x y z
N MET A 1 -4.90 -26.79 -25.11
CA MET A 1 -5.60 -25.63 -25.71
C MET A 1 -6.86 -25.45 -24.89
N GLU A 2 -6.82 -24.59 -23.88
CA GLU A 2 -7.99 -24.34 -23.03
C GLU A 2 -9.03 -23.58 -23.84
N ASP A 3 -10.25 -24.13 -23.91
CA ASP A 3 -11.32 -23.57 -24.70
C ASP A 3 -12.24 -22.76 -23.77
N TYR A 4 -11.93 -21.48 -23.64
CA TYR A 4 -12.65 -20.52 -22.78
C TYR A 4 -14.10 -20.28 -23.21
N ASN A 5 -14.55 -20.85 -24.35
CA ASN A 5 -15.92 -20.77 -24.83
C ASN A 5 -16.79 -21.96 -24.39
N ARG A 6 -16.28 -22.87 -23.55
CA ARG A 6 -17.07 -23.96 -23.00
C ARG A 6 -18.08 -23.44 -21.96
N PRO A 7 -19.37 -23.82 -22.07
CA PRO A 7 -20.36 -23.45 -21.08
C PRO A 7 -20.16 -24.24 -19.76
N ILE A 8 -20.50 -23.61 -18.64
CA ILE A 8 -20.23 -24.12 -17.28
C ILE A 8 -20.81 -25.51 -17.03
N TRP A 9 -21.98 -25.83 -17.60
CA TRP A 9 -22.65 -27.12 -17.41
C TRP A 9 -21.93 -28.32 -18.04
N GLN A 10 -20.93 -28.08 -18.89
CA GLN A 10 -20.09 -29.12 -19.47
C GLN A 10 -18.86 -29.45 -18.59
N LEU A 11 -18.63 -28.66 -17.53
CA LEU A 11 -17.51 -28.90 -16.62
C LEU A 11 -17.86 -30.01 -15.64
N THR A 12 -16.86 -30.86 -15.39
CA THR A 12 -16.89 -31.76 -14.24
C THR A 12 -16.61 -30.98 -12.95
N ILE A 13 -17.00 -31.55 -11.81
CA ILE A 13 -16.74 -30.95 -10.49
C ILE A 13 -15.23 -30.76 -10.26
N GLY A 14 -14.41 -31.70 -10.74
CA GLY A 14 -12.94 -31.63 -10.63
C GLY A 14 -12.36 -30.45 -11.42
N GLU A 15 -12.71 -30.33 -12.70
CA GLU A 15 -12.26 -29.22 -13.55
C GLU A 15 -12.71 -27.85 -12.99
N PHE A 16 -13.91 -27.78 -12.41
CA PHE A 16 -14.39 -26.55 -11.80
C PHE A 16 -13.57 -26.14 -10.57
N VAL A 17 -13.21 -27.10 -9.71
CA VAL A 17 -12.35 -26.84 -8.54
C VAL A 17 -10.95 -26.40 -8.97
N GLU A 18 -10.37 -27.05 -9.99
CA GLU A 18 -9.05 -26.67 -10.54
C GLU A 18 -9.03 -25.22 -11.06
N ILE A 19 -10.07 -24.80 -11.77
CA ILE A 19 -10.19 -23.41 -12.25
C ILE A 19 -10.28 -22.42 -11.08
N LEU A 20 -11.02 -22.75 -10.03
CA LEU A 20 -11.15 -21.90 -8.83
C LEU A 20 -9.81 -21.79 -8.09
N ASP A 21 -9.10 -22.89 -7.91
CA ASP A 21 -7.82 -22.92 -7.23
C ASP A 21 -6.74 -22.18 -8.03
N ALA A 22 -6.73 -22.31 -9.36
CA ALA A 22 -5.85 -21.54 -10.25
C ALA A 22 -6.06 -20.02 -10.09
N ARG A 23 -7.32 -19.55 -10.02
CA ARG A 23 -7.63 -18.12 -9.76
C ARG A 23 -7.32 -17.68 -8.33
N LYS A 24 -7.33 -18.60 -7.38
CA LYS A 24 -6.98 -18.31 -5.98
C LYS A 24 -5.48 -18.06 -5.81
N GLN A 25 -4.65 -18.67 -6.66
CA GLN A 25 -3.21 -18.40 -6.70
C GLN A 25 -2.90 -17.01 -7.30
N GLU A 26 -3.63 -16.55 -8.32
CA GLU A 26 -3.47 -15.19 -8.86
C GLU A 26 -3.92 -14.09 -7.88
N SER A 27 -4.79 -14.41 -6.92
CA SER A 27 -5.23 -13.49 -5.85
C SER A 27 -4.49 -13.69 -4.52
N SER A 28 -3.53 -14.63 -4.47
CA SER A 28 -2.66 -14.85 -3.31
C SER A 28 -1.27 -14.24 -3.49
N GLU A 29 -1.19 -13.05 -4.09
CA GLU A 29 -0.15 -12.11 -3.68
C GLU A 29 -0.59 -11.41 -2.38
N ASN A 30 -0.30 -12.12 -1.29
CA ASN A 30 0.02 -11.64 0.06
C ASN A 30 -1.13 -11.50 1.09
N PRO A 31 -1.29 -12.48 2.01
CA PRO A 31 -1.73 -12.18 3.36
C PRO A 31 -0.60 -11.42 4.06
N THR A 32 -0.83 -10.17 4.44
CA THR A 32 0.03 -9.41 5.37
C THR A 32 1.51 -9.39 4.96
N GLN A 33 1.81 -9.01 3.73
CA GLN A 33 3.06 -8.29 3.52
C GLN A 33 2.69 -6.82 3.62
N GLU A 34 3.17 -6.19 4.69
CA GLU A 34 3.55 -4.79 4.64
C GLU A 34 4.31 -4.64 3.33
N LYS A 35 3.62 -4.19 2.27
CA LYS A 35 4.30 -3.67 1.10
C LYS A 35 5.11 -2.54 1.70
N VAL A 36 6.39 -2.81 1.94
CA VAL A 36 7.41 -1.79 2.06
C VAL A 36 7.28 -1.06 0.75
N PHE A 37 6.43 -0.03 0.78
CA PHE A 37 6.14 0.82 -0.33
C PHE A 37 7.46 1.55 -0.53
N ASN A 38 8.33 0.96 -1.36
CA ASN A 38 9.45 1.67 -1.99
C ASN A 38 8.91 2.68 -3.01
N GLU A 39 7.75 3.28 -2.75
CA GLU A 39 7.38 4.54 -3.33
C GLU A 39 8.28 5.56 -2.64
N LYS A 40 9.33 5.98 -3.36
CA LYS A 40 10.24 7.07 -2.93
C LYS A 40 9.48 8.30 -2.42
N TYR A 41 8.27 8.51 -2.93
CA TYR A 41 7.40 9.61 -2.53
C TYR A 41 6.00 9.12 -2.21
N VAL A 42 5.49 9.62 -1.10
CA VAL A 42 4.16 9.34 -0.58
C VAL A 42 3.36 10.64 -0.51
N TYR A 43 2.06 10.57 -0.78
CA TYR A 43 1.25 11.76 -1.00
C TYR A 43 0.28 12.04 0.13
N GLY A 44 0.24 13.32 0.53
CA GLY A 44 -0.71 13.83 1.51
C GLY A 44 -0.48 13.34 2.94
N LEU A 45 -1.28 13.87 3.86
CA LEU A 45 -1.21 13.51 5.28
C LEU A 45 -1.59 12.04 5.53
N SER A 46 -2.49 11.50 4.70
CA SER A 46 -2.87 10.08 4.74
C SER A 46 -1.68 9.18 4.44
N GLY A 47 -0.81 9.59 3.51
CA GLY A 47 0.39 8.86 3.16
C GLY A 47 1.42 8.88 4.28
N LEU A 48 1.66 10.06 4.89
CA LEU A 48 2.51 10.18 6.08
C LEU A 48 2.03 9.28 7.24
N ALA A 49 0.71 9.26 7.48
CA ALA A 49 0.12 8.41 8.50
C ALA A 49 0.34 6.91 8.22
N ARG A 50 0.32 6.51 6.94
CA ARG A 50 0.55 5.13 6.51
C ARG A 50 2.00 4.70 6.71
N ILE A 51 2.98 5.56 6.40
CA ILE A 51 4.41 5.28 6.63
C ILE A 51 4.68 5.11 8.14
N LEU A 52 4.11 5.99 8.95
CA LEU A 52 4.34 6.00 10.40
C LEU A 52 3.49 4.98 11.17
N GLY A 53 2.55 4.29 10.51
CA GLY A 53 1.59 3.41 11.18
C GLY A 53 0.70 4.12 12.20
N CYS A 54 0.45 5.43 12.04
CA CYS A 54 -0.30 6.24 13.01
C CYS A 54 -1.64 6.76 12.46
N SER A 55 -2.45 7.37 13.31
CA SER A 55 -3.70 8.02 12.88
C SER A 55 -3.42 9.31 12.11
N LYS A 56 -4.35 9.69 11.20
CA LYS A 56 -4.27 10.96 10.43
C LYS A 56 -4.10 12.18 11.34
N ASN A 57 -4.77 12.19 12.49
CA ASN A 57 -4.68 13.30 13.45
C ASN A 57 -3.30 13.37 14.10
N HIS A 58 -2.70 12.22 14.43
CA HIS A 58 -1.36 12.17 15.00
C HIS A 58 -0.31 12.62 13.97
N ALA A 59 -0.39 12.12 12.73
CA ALA A 59 0.44 12.58 11.63
C ALA A 59 0.33 14.10 11.40
N GLY A 60 -0.89 14.66 11.52
CA GLY A 60 -1.12 16.11 11.47
C GLY A 60 -0.41 16.87 12.58
N LYS A 61 -0.47 16.38 13.82
CA LYS A 61 0.25 17.00 14.95
C LYS A 61 1.76 16.95 14.75
N LEU A 62 2.31 15.83 14.30
CA LEU A 62 3.74 15.70 14.03
C LEU A 62 4.19 16.64 12.90
N LYS A 63 3.38 16.77 11.85
CA LYS A 63 3.60 17.78 10.81
C LYS A 63 3.59 19.19 11.39
N SER A 64 2.61 19.54 12.23
CA SER A 64 2.54 20.86 12.87
C SER A 64 3.70 21.17 13.82
N LYS A 65 4.40 20.14 14.32
CA LYS A 65 5.62 20.31 15.12
C LYS A 65 6.87 20.58 14.27
N GLY A 66 6.80 20.42 12.94
CA GLY A 66 7.92 20.66 12.03
C GLY A 66 8.96 19.54 11.95
N ILE A 67 8.69 18.36 12.52
CA ILE A 67 9.65 17.24 12.57
C ILE A 67 10.00 16.72 11.17
N PHE A 68 9.05 16.81 10.24
CA PHE A 68 9.17 16.24 8.89
C PHE A 68 9.35 17.32 7.80
N ASP A 69 9.65 18.57 8.17
CA ASP A 69 9.70 19.67 7.20
C ASP A 69 10.77 19.44 6.12
N GLU A 70 11.87 18.76 6.45
CA GLU A 70 12.91 18.41 5.47
C GLU A 70 12.50 17.28 4.50
N ALA A 71 11.56 16.43 4.92
CA ALA A 71 11.01 15.35 4.10
C ALA A 71 9.77 15.78 3.30
N ILE A 72 9.19 16.95 3.60
CA ILE A 72 7.92 17.40 3.04
C ILE A 72 8.13 18.51 2.01
N ILE A 73 7.64 18.27 0.78
CA ILE A 73 7.52 19.29 -0.26
C ILE A 73 6.04 19.65 -0.38
N GLN A 74 5.69 20.89 0.00
CA GLN A 74 4.32 21.39 -0.05
C GLN A 74 4.16 22.49 -1.12
N ASN A 75 3.19 22.30 -2.01
CA ASN A 75 2.72 23.34 -2.93
C ASN A 75 1.21 23.56 -2.71
N GLY A 76 0.86 24.61 -1.97
CA GLY A 76 -0.51 24.89 -1.56
C GLY A 76 -1.10 23.75 -0.72
N ARG A 77 -2.15 23.08 -1.23
CA ARG A 77 -2.78 21.92 -0.58
C ARG A 77 -2.16 20.56 -0.96
N LYS A 78 -1.25 20.55 -1.94
CA LYS A 78 -0.54 19.33 -2.35
C LYS A 78 0.67 19.13 -1.45
N ILE A 79 0.82 17.92 -0.93
CA ILE A 79 1.92 17.54 -0.04
C ILE A 79 2.53 16.27 -0.63
N ILE A 80 3.83 16.31 -0.89
CA ILE A 80 4.65 15.19 -1.33
C ILE A 80 5.66 14.95 -0.22
N ILE A 81 5.74 13.73 0.27
CA ILE A 81 6.63 13.33 1.38
C ILE A 81 7.61 12.31 0.84
N ASP A 82 8.90 12.53 1.06
CA ASP A 82 9.94 11.52 0.84
C ASP A 82 9.86 10.46 1.95
N SER A 83 9.62 9.20 1.57
CA SER A 83 9.32 8.12 2.51
C SER A 83 10.54 7.69 3.32
N GLU A 84 11.72 7.65 2.70
CA GLU A 84 12.97 7.26 3.36
C GLU A 84 13.38 8.33 4.38
N LYS A 85 13.40 9.59 3.96
CA LYS A 85 13.74 10.72 4.86
C LYS A 85 12.76 10.85 6.02
N ALA A 86 11.47 10.63 5.79
CA ALA A 86 10.48 10.69 6.87
C ALA A 86 10.73 9.61 7.94
N LEU A 87 11.19 8.42 7.55
CA LEU A 87 11.55 7.35 8.47
C LEU A 87 12.85 7.63 9.22
N GLU A 88 13.86 8.21 8.55
CA GLU A 88 15.12 8.64 9.18
C GLU A 88 14.87 9.70 10.25
N LEU A 89 14.15 10.77 9.90
CA LEU A 89 13.81 11.85 10.85
C LEU A 89 12.99 11.37 12.04
N PHE A 90 12.17 10.33 11.85
CA PHE A 90 11.39 9.73 12.94
C PHE A 90 12.28 8.97 13.93
N LYS A 91 13.32 8.28 13.44
CA LYS A 91 14.29 7.56 14.29
C LYS A 91 15.16 8.52 15.09
N ASP A 92 15.62 9.61 14.47
CA ASP A 92 16.52 10.58 15.12
C ASP A 92 15.84 11.42 16.22
N ASN A 93 14.50 11.50 16.20
CA ASN A 93 13.70 12.24 17.18
C ASN A 93 12.97 11.35 18.21
N SER A 94 13.32 10.06 18.30
CA SER A 94 12.78 9.11 19.29
C SER A 94 13.60 9.03 20.57
#